data_AF-A0A6M1SFT9-F1
#
_entry.id   AF-A0A6M1SFT9-F1
#
_cell.length_a   1.000
_cell.length_b   1.000
_cell.length_c   1.000
_cell.angle_alpha   90.00
_cell.angle_beta   90.00
_cell.angle_gamma   90.00
#
_symmetry.space_group_name_H-M   'P 1'
#
loop_
_entity.id
_entity.type
_entity.pdbx_description
1 polymer ?
#
loop_
_entity_poly.entity_id
_entity_poly.type
_entity_poly.pdbx_seq_one_letter_code
_entity_poly.pdbx_strand_id
1 'polypeptide(L)'
;IVTGDGMALAYRHGVPLRDMEFVQYHPTCLPGTGILITEACRGEGAFLLNKEGNRYLQDYGLGPAEAKPRNKYMELGPRDRLSQAFWHEQRRGRTVNTPQGEAVLLDLRHLGPGKIKERLPLILDLAKQFMGIDATTTPIPVRPAVHYTMGGILVDIRTASPLAGLFAAGECSSVGIHGANRLGSNSLAELSVFGRVAGEQAAEDRE
;
A
#
# COMPACT_ATOMS: atom_id res chain seq x y z
N ILE A 1 9.02 14.33 2.70
CA ILE A 1 8.29 14.85 1.52
C ILE A 1 8.70 14.00 0.33
N VAL A 2 7.75 13.43 -0.44
CA VAL A 2 7.99 12.49 -1.56
C VAL A 2 7.27 13.00 -2.81
N THR A 3 7.71 14.15 -3.33
CA THR A 3 7.00 14.95 -4.36
C THR A 3 7.34 14.57 -5.80
N GLY A 4 8.35 13.72 -6.01
CA GLY A 4 8.77 13.29 -7.35
C GLY A 4 9.66 14.28 -8.10
N ASP A 5 10.18 15.32 -7.43
CA ASP A 5 10.97 16.38 -8.06
C ASP A 5 12.23 15.84 -8.78
N GLY A 6 12.91 14.85 -8.19
CA GLY A 6 14.08 14.21 -8.80
C GLY A 6 13.77 13.51 -10.14
N MET A 7 12.64 12.81 -10.22
CA MET A 7 12.18 12.19 -11.47
C MET A 7 11.83 13.26 -12.50
N ALA A 8 11.19 14.35 -12.08
CA ALA A 8 10.84 15.46 -12.96
C ALA A 8 12.08 16.16 -13.54
N LEU A 9 13.15 16.31 -12.75
CA LEU A 9 14.43 16.86 -13.22
C LEU A 9 15.07 15.97 -14.29
N ALA A 10 15.18 14.67 -14.02
CA ALA A 10 15.71 13.70 -14.99
C ALA A 10 14.90 13.69 -16.29
N TYR A 11 13.56 13.67 -16.18
CA TYR A 11 12.68 13.69 -17.34
C TYR A 11 12.82 14.95 -18.19
N ARG A 12 12.90 16.13 -17.55
CA ARG A 12 13.10 17.41 -18.25
C ARG A 12 14.45 17.50 -18.96
N HIS A 13 15.46 16.78 -18.47
CA HIS A 13 16.75 16.63 -19.13
C HIS A 13 16.71 15.63 -20.32
N GLY A 14 15.59 14.93 -20.53
CA GLY A 14 15.41 13.96 -21.61
C GLY A 14 15.67 12.51 -21.20
N VAL A 15 15.86 12.23 -19.91
CA VAL A 15 15.98 10.84 -19.41
C VAL A 15 14.59 10.22 -19.34
N PRO A 16 14.35 9.06 -19.98
CA PRO A 16 13.03 8.46 -19.99
C PRO A 16 12.60 8.01 -18.58
N LEU A 17 11.32 8.21 -18.28
CA LEU A 17 10.65 7.53 -17.18
C LEU A 17 9.91 6.32 -17.75
N ARG A 18 10.09 5.15 -17.15
CA ARG A 18 9.44 3.90 -17.55
C ARG A 18 8.31 3.54 -16.58
N ASP A 19 7.23 2.96 -17.10
CA ASP A 19 6.17 2.31 -16.33
C ASP A 19 5.43 3.22 -15.34
N MET A 20 5.34 4.53 -15.64
CA MET A 20 4.75 5.54 -14.75
C MET A 20 3.24 5.37 -14.55
N GLU A 21 2.56 4.62 -15.42
CA GLU A 21 1.16 4.25 -15.29
C GLU A 21 0.89 3.25 -14.15
N PHE A 22 1.93 2.53 -13.68
CA PHE A 22 1.79 1.58 -12.60
C PHE A 22 1.95 2.29 -11.24
N VAL A 23 0.79 2.59 -10.64
CA VAL A 23 0.65 3.15 -9.29
C VAL A 23 -0.13 2.18 -8.41
N GLN A 24 0.43 1.79 -7.27
CA GLN A 24 -0.19 0.84 -6.35
C GLN A 24 -1.02 1.58 -5.29
N TYR A 25 -2.21 1.06 -5.02
CA TYR A 25 -3.06 1.48 -3.91
C TYR A 25 -2.96 0.48 -2.74
N HIS A 26 -2.99 1.00 -1.51
CA HIS A 26 -3.16 0.20 -0.31
C HIS A 26 -4.63 0.22 0.11
N PRO A 27 -5.27 -0.92 0.42
CA PRO A 27 -6.72 -0.98 0.63
C PRO A 27 -7.18 -0.40 1.97
N THR A 28 -6.30 -0.29 2.97
CA THR A 28 -6.66 0.08 4.34
C THR A 28 -5.86 1.28 4.84
N CYS A 29 -6.27 2.49 4.48
CA CYS A 29 -5.71 3.74 4.98
C CYS A 29 -6.78 4.58 5.69
N LEU A 30 -6.38 5.39 6.66
CA LEU A 30 -7.28 6.30 7.37
C LEU A 30 -7.85 7.36 6.40
N PRO A 31 -9.17 7.62 6.43
CA PRO A 31 -9.79 8.69 5.66
C PRO A 31 -9.17 10.06 5.96
N GLY A 32 -8.97 10.87 4.91
CA GLY A 32 -8.38 12.21 5.01
C GLY A 32 -6.86 12.20 5.10
N THR A 33 -6.28 11.62 6.14
CA THR A 33 -4.82 11.65 6.37
C THR A 33 -4.05 10.69 5.46
N GLY A 34 -4.68 9.61 4.98
CA GLY A 34 -4.03 8.58 4.18
C GLY A 34 -3.06 7.70 4.98
N ILE A 35 -3.01 7.85 6.31
CA ILE A 35 -2.13 7.06 7.17
C ILE A 35 -2.46 5.57 7.00
N LEU A 36 -1.43 4.79 6.74
CA LEU A 36 -1.55 3.36 6.45
C LEU A 36 -1.92 2.57 7.71
N ILE A 37 -2.97 1.75 7.62
CA ILE A 37 -3.24 0.69 8.58
C ILE A 37 -2.62 -0.59 8.04
N THR A 38 -1.70 -1.17 8.82
CA THR A 38 -0.84 -2.28 8.39
C THR A 38 -1.64 -3.47 7.88
N GLU A 39 -1.10 -4.12 6.83
CA GLU A 39 -1.65 -5.38 6.34
C GLU A 39 -1.63 -6.48 7.41
N ALA A 40 -0.75 -6.37 8.41
CA ALA A 40 -0.74 -7.29 9.55
C ALA A 40 -2.08 -7.33 10.30
N CYS A 41 -2.90 -6.26 10.28
CA CYS A 41 -4.26 -6.31 10.82
C CYS A 41 -5.09 -7.40 10.14
N ARG A 42 -5.07 -7.44 8.80
CA ARG A 42 -5.78 -8.44 8.00
C ARG A 42 -5.14 -9.83 8.18
N GLY A 43 -3.82 -9.88 8.28
CA GLY A 43 -3.05 -11.09 8.62
C GLY A 43 -3.45 -11.72 9.95
N GLU A 44 -3.66 -10.90 10.97
CA GLU A 44 -4.08 -11.33 12.31
C GLU A 44 -5.57 -11.70 12.40
N GLY A 45 -6.36 -11.24 11.42
CA GLY A 45 -7.71 -11.70 11.14
C GLY A 45 -8.78 -10.63 11.02
N ALA A 46 -8.42 -9.34 10.93
CA ALA A 46 -9.38 -8.25 10.77
C ALA A 46 -10.35 -8.50 9.60
N PHE A 47 -11.62 -8.11 9.78
CA PHE A 47 -12.63 -8.16 8.74
C PHE A 47 -12.82 -6.82 8.06
N LEU A 48 -13.11 -6.85 6.75
CA LEU A 48 -13.55 -5.67 6.01
C LEU A 48 -15.07 -5.69 5.86
N LEU A 49 -15.74 -4.76 6.54
CA LEU A 49 -17.19 -4.66 6.63
C LEU A 49 -17.70 -3.42 5.89
N ASN A 50 -18.84 -3.56 5.23
CA ASN A 50 -19.57 -2.41 4.68
C ASN A 50 -20.49 -1.79 5.75
N LYS A 51 -21.28 -0.76 5.40
CA LYS A 51 -22.18 -0.06 6.33
C LYS A 51 -23.28 -0.95 6.94
N GLU A 52 -23.60 -2.06 6.30
CA GLU A 52 -24.60 -3.04 6.75
C GLU A 52 -23.98 -4.10 7.68
N GLY A 53 -22.66 -4.03 7.92
CA GLY A 53 -21.94 -5.04 8.69
C GLY A 53 -21.57 -6.30 7.90
N ASN A 54 -21.78 -6.30 6.58
CA ASN A 54 -21.47 -7.45 5.73
C ASN A 54 -19.98 -7.49 5.36
N ARG A 55 -19.38 -8.69 5.42
CA ARG A 55 -18.04 -8.95 4.87
C ARG A 55 -18.07 -8.92 3.35
N TYR A 56 -18.03 -7.72 2.78
CA TYR A 56 -18.40 -7.45 1.40
C TYR A 56 -17.47 -8.08 0.35
N LEU A 57 -16.23 -8.42 0.71
CA LEU A 57 -15.25 -9.00 -0.24
C LEU A 57 -15.75 -10.30 -0.89
N GLN A 58 -16.63 -11.05 -0.21
CA GLN A 58 -17.23 -12.27 -0.77
C GLN A 58 -18.06 -11.99 -2.03
N ASP A 59 -18.67 -10.81 -2.14
CA ASP A 59 -19.49 -10.39 -3.30
C ASP A 59 -18.62 -10.12 -4.55
N TYR A 60 -17.30 -10.03 -4.38
CA TYR A 60 -16.34 -9.62 -5.41
C TYR A 60 -15.37 -10.75 -5.78
N GLY A 61 -15.78 -12.01 -5.58
CA GLY A 61 -15.01 -13.19 -5.98
C GLY A 61 -13.76 -13.44 -5.13
N LEU A 62 -13.72 -12.90 -3.90
CA LEU A 62 -12.67 -13.18 -2.91
C LEU A 62 -13.14 -14.19 -1.84
N GLY A 63 -14.40 -14.62 -1.89
CA GLY A 63 -15.01 -15.54 -0.92
C GLY A 63 -14.65 -17.03 -1.08
N PRO A 64 -15.21 -17.89 -0.20
CA PRO A 64 -16.23 -17.59 0.80
C PRO A 64 -15.68 -16.88 2.06
N ALA A 65 -16.57 -16.24 2.82
CA ALA A 65 -16.22 -15.68 4.12
C ALA A 65 -15.98 -16.81 5.14
N GLU A 66 -14.77 -16.87 5.70
CA GLU A 66 -14.35 -17.88 6.67
C GLU A 66 -13.92 -17.22 7.98
N ALA A 67 -14.09 -17.90 9.12
CA ALA A 67 -13.70 -17.37 10.42
C ALA A 67 -12.17 -17.25 10.58
N LYS A 68 -11.40 -18.12 9.90
CA LYS A 68 -9.94 -18.10 9.91
C LYS A 68 -9.43 -17.41 8.63
N PRO A 69 -8.43 -16.53 8.71
CA PRO A 69 -7.82 -15.94 7.53
C PRO A 69 -7.17 -17.01 6.66
N ARG A 70 -7.35 -16.90 5.34
CA ARG A 70 -6.76 -17.81 4.36
C ARG A 70 -6.06 -17.01 3.27
N ASN A 71 -4.80 -17.34 3.01
CA ASN A 71 -3.97 -16.62 2.05
C ASN A 71 -4.64 -16.60 0.66
N LYS A 72 -4.66 -15.43 0.00
CA LYS A 72 -5.29 -15.15 -1.30
C LYS A 72 -6.83 -15.11 -1.31
N TYR A 73 -7.47 -15.18 -0.14
CA TYR A 73 -8.93 -15.09 -0.01
C TYR A 73 -9.31 -13.98 0.96
N MET A 74 -10.50 -13.43 0.75
CA MET A 74 -11.10 -12.39 1.58
C MET A 74 -10.10 -11.27 1.88
N GLU A 75 -9.88 -10.93 3.15
CA GLU A 75 -9.00 -9.84 3.57
C GLU A 75 -7.51 -10.11 3.29
N LEU A 76 -7.12 -11.34 2.93
CA LEU A 76 -5.77 -11.70 2.43
C LEU A 76 -5.73 -11.91 0.92
N GLY A 77 -6.74 -11.43 0.20
CA GLY A 77 -6.77 -11.37 -1.26
C GLY A 77 -5.80 -10.34 -1.86
N PRO A 78 -5.68 -10.31 -3.19
CA PRO A 78 -4.86 -9.33 -3.90
C PRO A 78 -5.29 -7.88 -3.57
N ARG A 79 -4.31 -7.01 -3.27
CA ARG A 79 -4.57 -5.62 -2.81
C ARG A 79 -5.37 -4.79 -3.81
N ASP A 80 -5.13 -4.99 -5.11
CA ASP A 80 -5.86 -4.36 -6.21
C ASP A 80 -7.34 -4.76 -6.17
N ARG A 81 -7.65 -6.04 -5.96
CA ARG A 81 -9.02 -6.55 -5.85
C ARG A 81 -9.74 -5.98 -4.63
N LEU A 82 -9.07 -5.88 -3.48
CA LEU A 82 -9.64 -5.25 -2.28
C LEU A 82 -9.93 -3.76 -2.52
N SER A 83 -9.02 -3.04 -3.18
CA SER A 83 -9.18 -1.63 -3.49
C SER A 83 -10.30 -1.38 -4.51
N GLN A 84 -10.45 -2.25 -5.51
CA GLN A 84 -11.56 -2.24 -6.46
C GLN A 84 -12.90 -2.56 -5.77
N ALA A 85 -12.92 -3.51 -4.85
CA ALA A 85 -14.14 -3.87 -4.10
C ALA A 85 -14.68 -2.67 -3.30
N PHE A 86 -13.82 -1.86 -2.69
CA PHE A 86 -14.21 -0.59 -2.06
C PHE A 86 -14.92 0.35 -3.05
N TRP A 87 -14.36 0.54 -4.25
CA TRP A 87 -14.97 1.40 -5.28
C TRP A 87 -16.38 0.93 -5.65
N HIS A 88 -16.60 -0.38 -5.73
CA HIS A 88 -17.93 -0.94 -5.98
C HIS A 88 -18.89 -0.74 -4.81
N GLU A 89 -18.44 -0.90 -3.56
CA GLU A 89 -19.26 -0.58 -2.38
C GLU A 89 -19.66 0.89 -2.37
N GLN A 90 -18.73 1.80 -2.68
CA GLN A 90 -18.99 3.23 -2.75
C GLN A 90 -20.06 3.55 -3.81
N ARG A 91 -19.93 2.99 -5.02
CA ARG A 91 -20.92 3.17 -6.09
C ARG A 91 -22.31 2.60 -5.76
N ARG A 92 -22.36 1.58 -4.91
CA ARG A 92 -23.61 0.99 -4.41
C ARG A 92 -24.15 1.73 -3.18
N GLY A 93 -23.45 2.78 -2.72
CA GLY A 93 -23.80 3.53 -1.51
C GLY A 93 -23.73 2.67 -0.24
N ARG A 94 -22.91 1.61 -0.22
CA ARG A 94 -22.76 0.67 0.92
C ARG A 94 -21.59 1.02 1.85
N THR A 95 -20.98 2.17 1.63
CA THR A 95 -19.94 2.80 2.46
C THR A 95 -20.54 3.52 3.67
N VAL A 96 -19.76 3.69 4.74
CA VAL A 96 -20.07 4.59 5.85
C VAL A 96 -19.60 6.00 5.52
N ASN A 97 -20.27 7.02 6.06
CA ASN A 97 -19.86 8.41 5.93
C ASN A 97 -18.97 8.81 7.11
N THR A 98 -17.81 9.40 6.82
CA THR A 98 -16.96 10.06 7.81
C THR A 98 -16.83 11.54 7.44
N PRO A 99 -16.41 12.43 8.38
CA PRO A 99 -16.14 13.83 8.03
C PRO A 99 -15.11 14.01 6.90
N GLN A 100 -14.22 13.03 6.70
CA GLN A 100 -13.18 13.02 5.67
C GLN A 100 -13.58 12.23 4.40
N GLY A 101 -14.86 11.85 4.28
CA GLY A 101 -15.43 11.16 3.13
C GLY A 101 -15.85 9.72 3.42
N GLU A 102 -16.24 9.02 2.35
CA GLU A 102 -16.74 7.64 2.45
C GLU A 102 -15.64 6.64 2.80
N ALA A 103 -16.00 5.64 3.61
CA ALA A 103 -15.10 4.59 4.08
C ALA A 103 -15.83 3.24 4.21
N VAL A 104 -15.06 2.17 4.38
CA VAL A 104 -15.52 0.87 4.89
C VAL A 104 -14.92 0.66 6.28
N LEU A 105 -15.33 -0.38 6.99
CA LEU A 105 -14.90 -0.62 8.37
C LEU A 105 -13.91 -1.79 8.44
N LEU A 106 -12.78 -1.57 9.11
CA LEU A 106 -11.84 -2.61 9.50
C LEU A 106 -12.14 -3.05 10.93
N ASP A 107 -12.65 -4.27 11.12
CA ASP A 107 -13.09 -4.78 12.41
C ASP A 107 -12.08 -5.78 13.00
N LEU A 108 -11.49 -5.40 14.13
CA LEU A 108 -10.52 -6.18 14.91
C LEU A 108 -11.14 -6.83 16.16
N ARG A 109 -12.36 -6.46 16.54
CA ARG A 109 -12.92 -6.71 17.88
C ARG A 109 -12.94 -8.19 18.25
N HIS A 110 -13.22 -9.05 17.28
CA HIS A 110 -13.28 -10.51 17.46
C HIS A 110 -11.94 -11.15 17.82
N LEU A 111 -10.81 -10.47 17.58
CA LEU A 111 -9.47 -10.95 17.98
C LEU A 111 -9.26 -10.87 19.50
N GLY A 112 -10.05 -10.06 20.19
CA GLY A 112 -9.93 -9.80 21.61
C GLY A 112 -8.83 -8.79 21.95
N PRO A 113 -9.02 -7.97 23.00
CA PRO A 113 -8.12 -6.86 23.33
C PRO A 113 -6.70 -7.31 23.67
N GLY A 114 -6.52 -8.50 24.25
CA GLY A 114 -5.19 -9.05 24.58
C GLY A 114 -4.32 -9.24 23.33
N LYS A 115 -4.85 -9.96 22.33
CA LYS A 115 -4.15 -10.22 21.07
C LYS A 115 -3.87 -8.92 20.30
N ILE A 116 -4.83 -8.00 20.26
CA ILE A 116 -4.67 -6.72 19.55
C ILE A 116 -3.56 -5.89 20.21
N LYS A 117 -3.52 -5.80 21.54
CA LYS A 117 -2.46 -5.05 22.26
C LYS A 117 -1.08 -5.68 22.10
N GLU A 118 -1.01 -7.01 22.07
CA GLU A 118 0.25 -7.74 21.89
C GLU A 118 0.79 -7.59 20.45
N ARG A 119 -0.06 -7.75 19.43
CA ARG A 119 0.36 -7.88 18.04
C ARG A 119 0.28 -6.59 17.22
N LEU A 120 -0.66 -5.71 17.57
CA LEU A 120 -1.01 -4.52 16.78
C LEU A 120 -0.99 -3.22 17.63
N PRO A 121 -0.03 -3.01 18.57
CA PRO A 121 -0.07 -1.86 19.47
C PRO A 121 -0.03 -0.52 18.72
N LEU A 122 0.79 -0.42 17.67
CA LEU A 122 0.89 0.80 16.85
C LEU A 122 -0.46 1.18 16.21
N ILE A 123 -1.27 0.20 15.84
CA ILE A 123 -2.58 0.48 15.21
C ILE A 123 -3.59 0.99 16.22
N LEU A 124 -3.52 0.55 17.48
CA LEU A 124 -4.31 1.13 18.57
C LEU A 124 -3.97 2.60 18.77
N ASP A 125 -2.67 2.92 18.80
CA ASP A 125 -2.20 4.30 19.00
C ASP A 125 -2.61 5.19 17.83
N LEU A 126 -2.46 4.73 16.59
CA LEU A 126 -2.87 5.48 15.40
C LEU A 126 -4.39 5.71 15.36
N ALA A 127 -5.20 4.68 15.63
CA ALA A 127 -6.65 4.82 15.65
C ALA A 127 -7.12 5.79 16.74
N LYS A 128 -6.50 5.74 17.92
CA LYS A 128 -6.81 6.63 19.03
C LYS A 128 -6.38 8.08 18.74
N GLN A 129 -5.17 8.27 18.23
CA GLN A 129 -4.59 9.59 18.00
C GLN A 129 -5.28 10.33 16.85
N PHE A 130 -5.54 9.65 15.72
CA PHE A 130 -6.02 10.29 14.51
C PHE A 130 -7.54 10.21 14.32
N MET A 131 -8.21 9.24 14.96
CA MET A 131 -9.66 9.06 14.83
C MET A 131 -10.40 9.16 16.17
N GLY A 132 -9.70 9.20 17.31
CA GLY A 132 -10.34 9.14 18.63
C GLY A 132 -11.00 7.80 18.92
N ILE A 133 -10.60 6.72 18.22
CA ILE A 133 -11.24 5.41 18.26
C ILE A 133 -10.39 4.41 19.06
N ASP A 134 -11.03 3.68 19.97
CA ASP A 134 -10.47 2.44 20.53
C ASP A 134 -10.80 1.26 19.61
N ALA A 135 -9.80 0.80 18.86
CA ALA A 135 -10.00 -0.29 17.90
C ALA A 135 -10.26 -1.66 18.53
N THR A 136 -10.16 -1.79 19.86
CA THR A 136 -10.56 -3.01 20.57
C THR A 136 -12.08 -3.12 20.74
N THR A 137 -12.81 -2.01 20.64
CA THR A 137 -14.27 -1.95 20.86
C THR A 137 -15.03 -1.38 19.67
N THR A 138 -14.37 -0.65 18.78
CA THR A 138 -14.99 0.05 17.66
C THR A 138 -14.21 -0.19 16.36
N PRO A 139 -14.86 -0.56 15.24
CA PRO A 139 -14.17 -0.73 13.96
C PRO A 139 -13.51 0.56 13.46
N ILE A 140 -12.37 0.43 12.78
CA ILE A 140 -11.63 1.58 12.23
C ILE A 140 -12.17 1.90 10.83
N PRO A 141 -12.62 3.13 10.54
CA PRO A 141 -12.93 3.54 9.18
C PRO A 141 -11.66 3.54 8.32
N VAL A 142 -11.70 2.88 7.17
CA VAL A 142 -10.58 2.78 6.23
C VAL A 142 -11.06 2.94 4.79
N ARG A 143 -10.16 3.42 3.92
CA ARG A 143 -10.37 3.51 2.48
C ARG A 143 -9.05 3.29 1.71
N PRO A 144 -9.11 2.96 0.41
CA PRO A 144 -7.92 2.89 -0.42
C PRO A 144 -7.23 4.26 -0.56
N ALA A 145 -5.90 4.24 -0.59
CA ALA A 145 -5.06 5.40 -0.89
C ALA A 145 -3.82 4.99 -1.71
N VAL A 146 -3.25 5.93 -2.46
CA VAL A 146 -2.00 5.73 -3.20
C VAL A 146 -0.88 5.36 -2.22
N HIS A 147 -0.08 4.36 -2.58
CA HIS A 147 0.89 3.76 -1.67
C HIS A 147 2.31 3.64 -2.23
N TYR A 148 2.47 3.28 -3.51
CA TYR A 148 3.78 3.02 -4.09
C TYR A 148 3.81 3.30 -5.59
N THR A 149 4.92 3.85 -6.08
CA THR A 149 5.18 4.08 -7.51
C THR A 149 6.11 3.01 -8.05
N MET A 150 5.67 2.24 -9.05
CA MET A 150 6.48 1.15 -9.62
C MET A 150 7.34 1.61 -10.81
N GLY A 151 6.87 2.62 -11.52
CA GLY A 151 7.65 3.32 -12.51
C GLY A 151 8.68 4.27 -11.90
N GLY A 152 9.50 4.85 -12.76
CA GLY A 152 10.54 5.79 -12.36
C GLY A 152 11.55 6.03 -13.46
N ILE A 153 12.69 6.63 -13.11
CA ILE A 153 13.83 6.82 -14.02
C ILE A 153 14.25 5.46 -14.57
N LEU A 154 14.26 5.34 -15.90
CA LEU A 154 14.69 4.11 -16.57
C LEU A 154 16.15 3.84 -16.23
N VAL A 155 16.42 2.68 -15.64
CA VAL A 155 17.77 2.20 -15.36
C VAL A 155 17.93 0.73 -15.73
N ASP A 156 19.17 0.32 -16.02
CA ASP A 156 19.53 -1.09 -16.20
C ASP A 156 19.74 -1.81 -14.84
N ILE A 157 20.11 -3.09 -14.87
CA ILE A 157 20.36 -3.88 -13.64
C ILE A 157 21.55 -3.36 -12.80
N ARG A 158 22.39 -2.51 -13.39
CA ARG A 158 23.49 -1.80 -12.73
C ARG A 158 23.06 -0.41 -12.26
N THR A 159 21.77 -0.11 -12.30
CA THR A 159 21.15 1.17 -11.90
C THR A 159 21.59 2.39 -12.71
N ALA A 160 22.25 2.16 -13.85
CA ALA A 160 22.68 3.22 -14.75
C ALA A 160 21.52 3.64 -15.65
N SER A 161 21.30 4.94 -15.79
CA SER A 161 20.34 5.49 -16.75
C SER A 161 20.98 5.62 -18.16
N PRO A 162 20.18 5.89 -19.21
CA PRO A 162 20.74 6.20 -20.53
C PRO A 162 21.60 7.48 -20.58
N LEU A 163 21.53 8.35 -19.57
CA LEU A 163 22.40 9.51 -19.42
C LEU A 163 23.66 9.09 -18.65
N ALA A 164 24.83 9.24 -19.29
CA ALA A 164 26.13 8.96 -18.69
C ALA A 164 26.31 9.74 -17.37
N GLY A 165 26.88 9.08 -16.36
CA GLY A 165 27.06 9.64 -15.02
C GLY A 165 25.79 9.73 -14.17
N LEU A 166 24.60 9.41 -14.69
CA LEU A 166 23.35 9.42 -13.92
C LEU A 166 22.91 8.00 -13.54
N PHE A 167 22.86 7.78 -12.23
CA PHE A 167 22.34 6.56 -11.60
C PHE A 167 21.06 6.86 -10.80
N ALA A 168 20.17 5.88 -10.69
CA ALA A 168 18.97 6.00 -9.86
C ALA A 168 18.64 4.67 -9.17
N ALA A 169 18.28 4.74 -7.89
CA ALA A 169 17.86 3.58 -7.10
C ALA A 169 16.71 3.94 -6.15
N GLY A 170 15.93 2.92 -5.78
CA GLY A 170 14.74 3.06 -4.93
C GLY A 170 13.49 3.43 -5.70
N GLU A 171 12.49 3.96 -5.01
CA GLU A 171 11.15 4.20 -5.58
C GLU A 171 11.11 5.24 -6.71
N CYS A 172 12.16 6.04 -6.89
CA CYS A 172 12.28 6.95 -8.03
C CYS A 172 12.84 6.29 -9.29
N SER A 173 13.21 5.01 -9.24
CA SER A 173 13.86 4.28 -10.31
C SER A 173 12.98 3.14 -10.81
N SER A 174 13.02 2.88 -12.12
CA SER A 174 12.45 1.69 -12.72
C SER A 174 13.60 0.81 -13.20
N VAL A 175 14.01 -0.15 -12.37
CA VAL A 175 14.93 -1.23 -12.76
C VAL A 175 14.21 -2.41 -13.45
N GLY A 176 12.89 -2.49 -13.26
CA GLY A 176 12.01 -3.43 -13.98
C GLY A 176 11.60 -4.67 -13.19
N ILE A 177 11.95 -4.74 -11.89
CA ILE A 177 11.61 -5.88 -11.03
C ILE A 177 10.16 -5.91 -10.57
N HIS A 178 9.46 -4.77 -10.60
CA HIS A 178 8.10 -4.64 -10.07
C HIS A 178 7.02 -4.96 -11.12
N GLY A 179 7.32 -4.73 -12.41
CA GLY A 179 6.33 -4.82 -13.48
C GLY A 179 5.05 -4.06 -13.16
N ALA A 180 3.91 -4.66 -13.51
CA ALA A 180 2.60 -4.03 -13.32
C ALA A 180 2.09 -4.00 -11.86
N ASN A 181 2.66 -4.83 -10.96
CA ASN A 181 2.20 -4.90 -9.59
C ASN A 181 3.31 -5.42 -8.65
N ARG A 182 3.89 -4.49 -7.89
CA ARG A 182 4.93 -4.78 -6.90
C ARG A 182 4.40 -5.74 -5.83
N LEU A 183 5.10 -6.85 -5.64
CA LEU A 183 4.82 -7.80 -4.57
C LEU A 183 5.18 -7.23 -3.20
N GLY A 184 4.34 -7.50 -2.20
CA GLY A 184 4.55 -7.06 -0.82
C GLY A 184 5.95 -7.41 -0.30
N SER A 185 6.51 -6.53 0.53
CA SER A 185 7.87 -6.63 1.10
C SER A 185 9.05 -6.43 0.14
N ASN A 186 8.86 -6.41 -1.19
CA ASN A 186 9.99 -6.27 -2.13
C ASN A 186 10.63 -4.87 -2.19
N SER A 187 9.87 -3.76 -2.08
CA SER A 187 10.42 -2.40 -2.20
C SER A 187 11.49 -2.04 -1.17
N LEU A 188 11.39 -2.54 0.08
CA LEU A 188 12.45 -2.30 1.08
C LEU A 188 13.71 -3.14 0.77
N ALA A 189 13.54 -4.35 0.27
CA ALA A 189 14.66 -5.18 -0.15
C ALA A 189 15.36 -4.59 -1.38
N GLU A 190 14.59 -4.04 -2.33
CA GLU A 190 15.08 -3.30 -3.49
C GLU A 190 15.98 -2.14 -3.08
N LEU A 191 15.56 -1.32 -2.10
CA LEU A 191 16.37 -0.20 -1.61
C LEU A 191 17.77 -0.65 -1.16
N SER A 192 17.85 -1.74 -0.40
CA SER A 192 19.12 -2.27 0.09
C SER A 192 19.97 -2.87 -1.03
N VAL A 193 19.35 -3.63 -1.93
CA VAL A 193 20.06 -4.34 -3.01
C VAL A 193 20.53 -3.35 -4.08
N PHE A 194 19.61 -2.59 -4.68
CA PHE A 194 19.94 -1.67 -5.77
C PHE A 194 20.59 -0.38 -5.26
N GLY A 195 20.36 0.02 -4.01
CA GLY A 195 21.13 1.10 -3.38
C GLY A 195 22.62 0.76 -3.28
N ARG A 196 22.96 -0.49 -2.95
CA ARG A 196 24.34 -0.98 -2.98
C ARG A 196 24.90 -0.97 -4.40
N VAL A 197 24.18 -1.54 -5.36
CA VAL A 197 24.61 -1.58 -6.76
C VAL A 197 24.86 -0.16 -7.30
N ALA A 198 23.95 0.78 -7.05
CA ALA A 198 24.12 2.17 -7.45
C ALA A 198 25.34 2.83 -6.82
N GLY A 199 25.58 2.60 -5.53
CA GLY A 199 26.76 3.11 -4.85
C GLY A 199 28.07 2.56 -5.42
N GLU A 200 28.13 1.25 -5.69
CA GLU A 200 29.31 0.61 -6.29
C GLU A 200 29.56 1.11 -7.71
N GLN A 201 28.52 1.18 -8.55
CA GLN A 201 28.65 1.61 -9.94
C GLN A 201 29.00 3.10 -10.08
N ALA A 202 28.38 3.97 -9.29
CA ALA A 202 28.72 5.39 -9.29
C ALA A 202 30.14 5.68 -8.76
N ALA A 203 30.69 4.81 -7.89
CA ALA A 203 32.07 4.96 -7.40
C ALA A 203 33.13 4.47 -8.41
N GLU A 204 32.76 3.51 -9.26
CA GLU A 204 33.60 3.01 -10.36
C GLU A 204 33.57 3.93 -11.58
N ASP A 205 32.47 4.66 -11.78
CA ASP A 205 32.32 5.64 -12.86
C ASP A 205 33.26 6.84 -12.62
N ARG A 206 34.36 6.89 -13.37
CA ARG A 206 35.46 7.87 -13.22
C ARG A 206 35.57 8.84 -14.40
N GLU A 207 34.56 8.91 -15.26
CA GLU A 207 34.49 9.93 -16.32
C GLU A 207 34.08 11.30 -15.77
#